data_AF-A0A7J8IGS6-F1
#
_entry.id   AF-A0A7J8IGS6-F1
#
_cell.length_a   1.000
_cell.length_b   1.000
_cell.length_c   1.000
_cell.angle_alpha   90.00
_cell.angle_beta   90.00
_cell.angle_gamma   90.00
#
_symmetry.space_group_name_H-M   'P 1'
#
loop_
_entity.id
_entity.type
_entity.pdbx_description
1 polymer ?
#
loop_
_entity_poly.entity_id
_entity_poly.type
_entity_poly.pdbx_seq_one_letter_code
_entity_poly.pdbx_strand_id
1 'polypeptide(L)'
;MAARSPPSLQPPLPARCLGPRSPSAGRGTAVYAVSSEASGLANAAREGAMDKSDISWRVEEGSGGLRRPEWAAPAQAPFLSAPTGSKRLEGISVEEAVVTRTQLLEEELSALKEELALCQADKEFVWSLWKRLQATNPDITQAVSLVVEREKQKSEAKDRKVLEILQVKDAEIQELEQRASGLKQDINDIIQRKIAVDEENAFLRKEFSDLQKKFNDKRQEVKVTKECVHNKEEQNRLVIKNLEEENEKLSTRCADLLNDLEKLRKQEAQWRKEKYSIDAKVKAFEDNLIQARKEIEVSQSKYNALSLQLNNKQTELIQKDMDITLVRKELQELQNLYKQNSAHTAQQAELIQQLQVLNMDTQKVLRNQEDVHTAESISYQKVCFYSVVKM
;
A
#
# COMPACT_ATOMS: atom_id res chain seq x y z
N MET A 1 -6.21 23.41 -47.83
CA MET A 1 -6.20 24.82 -47.38
C MET A 1 -7.63 25.33 -47.52
N ALA A 2 -8.26 26.07 -46.60
CA ALA A 2 -7.89 26.50 -45.24
C ALA A 2 -9.18 26.50 -44.34
N ALA A 3 -9.12 26.36 -43.01
CA ALA A 3 -9.25 27.43 -41.98
C ALA A 3 -10.50 28.34 -42.11
N ARG A 4 -11.24 28.74 -41.05
CA ARG A 4 -11.14 28.50 -39.58
C ARG A 4 -12.48 28.80 -38.85
N SER A 5 -12.53 28.63 -37.53
CA SER A 5 -13.74 28.67 -36.66
C SER A 5 -14.23 30.05 -36.19
N PRO A 6 -15.49 30.15 -35.69
CA PRO A 6 -16.00 31.22 -34.78
C PRO A 6 -16.54 30.64 -33.44
N PRO A 7 -17.17 31.42 -32.50
CA PRO A 7 -16.70 32.66 -31.84
C PRO A 7 -17.01 32.76 -30.30
N SER A 8 -16.65 33.88 -29.65
CA SER A 8 -17.27 34.50 -28.42
C SER A 8 -17.21 33.77 -27.05
N LEU A 9 -17.28 34.39 -25.84
CA LEU A 9 -17.28 35.80 -25.35
C LEU A 9 -16.81 35.90 -23.86
N GLN A 10 -16.78 37.12 -23.28
CA GLN A 10 -16.31 37.56 -21.93
C GLN A 10 -17.48 37.83 -20.91
N PRO A 11 -17.32 38.34 -19.64
CA PRO A 11 -16.18 38.44 -18.68
C PRO A 11 -16.46 37.88 -17.21
N PRO A 12 -16.45 38.59 -16.03
CA PRO A 12 -15.42 38.32 -14.99
C PRO A 12 -15.79 38.34 -13.46
N LEU A 13 -14.82 37.95 -12.59
CA LEU A 13 -14.63 38.30 -11.13
C LEU A 13 -15.70 37.79 -10.12
N PRO A 14 -15.48 37.84 -8.77
CA PRO A 14 -14.34 38.31 -7.94
C PRO A 14 -13.51 37.12 -7.38
N ALA A 15 -13.06 36.87 -6.11
CA ALA A 15 -13.16 37.49 -4.76
C ALA A 15 -11.99 37.03 -3.81
N ARG A 16 -11.95 37.46 -2.53
CA ARG A 16 -10.84 37.18 -1.56
C ARG A 16 -11.26 37.36 -0.08
N CYS A 17 -10.84 36.48 0.85
CA CYS A 17 -10.70 36.65 2.32
C CYS A 17 -9.94 35.42 2.90
N LEU A 18 -8.80 35.50 3.60
CA LEU A 18 -8.48 35.96 4.98
C LEU A 18 -8.71 34.88 6.10
N GLY A 19 -7.67 34.61 6.93
CA GLY A 19 -7.67 33.70 8.11
C GLY A 19 -7.79 34.47 9.45
N PRO A 20 -7.02 34.21 10.54
CA PRO A 20 -6.00 33.15 10.81
C PRO A 20 -5.96 32.59 12.29
N ARG A 21 -4.90 31.83 12.67
CA ARG A 21 -4.41 31.43 14.04
C ARG A 21 -5.29 30.46 14.89
N SER A 22 -4.81 29.40 15.58
CA SER A 22 -3.65 29.11 16.49
C SER A 22 -3.93 29.44 17.97
N PRO A 23 -3.31 28.77 19.01
CA PRO A 23 -2.30 27.70 19.02
C PRO A 23 -2.57 26.51 20.01
N SER A 24 -1.54 25.70 20.27
CA SER A 24 -1.42 24.55 21.19
C SER A 24 -1.26 24.87 22.70
N ALA A 25 -1.53 23.90 23.60
CA ALA A 25 -0.53 23.31 24.53
C ALA A 25 -1.14 22.32 25.57
N GLY A 26 -0.36 21.30 25.98
CA GLY A 26 -0.65 20.41 27.12
C GLY A 26 0.38 19.27 27.23
N ARG A 27 1.00 19.06 28.41
CA ARG A 27 2.13 18.12 28.60
C ARG A 27 2.21 17.62 30.06
N GLY A 28 2.54 16.34 30.24
CA GLY A 28 2.90 15.74 31.54
C GLY A 28 1.74 15.04 32.26
N THR A 29 1.95 14.11 33.19
CA THR A 29 3.22 13.58 33.75
C THR A 29 3.01 12.13 34.23
N ALA A 30 4.05 11.28 34.20
CA ALA A 30 4.00 9.91 34.73
C ALA A 30 4.76 9.77 36.06
N VAL A 31 4.28 8.91 36.97
CA VAL A 31 4.90 8.57 38.26
C VAL A 31 4.67 7.08 38.57
N TYR A 32 5.61 6.40 39.24
CA TYR A 32 5.60 4.95 39.53
C TYR A 32 5.52 4.63 41.03
N ALA A 33 4.79 3.54 41.38
CA ALA A 33 4.79 2.78 42.65
C ALA A 33 4.13 1.38 42.38
N VAL A 34 4.39 0.21 43.02
CA VAL A 34 5.08 -0.23 44.27
C VAL A 34 4.22 -0.05 45.55
N SER A 35 3.89 -1.04 46.40
CA SER A 35 3.96 -2.53 46.40
C SER A 35 3.01 -3.05 47.52
N SER A 36 2.78 -4.34 47.83
CA SER A 36 3.42 -5.62 47.42
C SER A 36 2.38 -6.77 47.32
N GLU A 37 2.83 -8.01 47.55
CA GLU A 37 2.12 -9.30 47.54
C GLU A 37 1.02 -9.48 48.62
N ALA A 38 0.09 -10.42 48.36
CA ALA A 38 -0.37 -11.45 49.33
C ALA A 38 -1.20 -12.58 48.69
N SER A 39 -1.22 -13.76 49.33
CA SER A 39 -2.00 -14.98 49.09
C SER A 39 -3.52 -14.79 48.96
N GLY A 40 -4.34 -15.73 48.45
CA GLY A 40 -4.15 -17.11 47.96
C GLY A 40 -5.48 -17.91 47.98
N LEU A 41 -5.47 -19.22 47.65
CA LEU A 41 -6.62 -20.16 47.57
C LEU A 41 -7.60 -19.87 46.40
N ALA A 42 -7.84 -20.75 45.41
CA ALA A 42 -8.42 -22.13 45.39
C ALA A 42 -9.95 -22.12 45.15
N ASN A 43 -10.58 -23.00 44.35
CA ASN A 43 -10.14 -24.12 43.50
C ASN A 43 -11.12 -24.31 42.32
N ALA A 44 -10.71 -24.97 41.22
CA ALA A 44 -11.58 -25.23 40.06
C ALA A 44 -11.44 -26.65 39.45
N ALA A 45 -12.49 -27.47 39.66
CA ALA A 45 -13.03 -28.55 38.83
C ALA A 45 -12.12 -29.47 37.95
N ARG A 46 -11.77 -30.65 38.50
CA ARG A 46 -11.70 -31.99 37.85
C ARG A 46 -11.51 -33.05 38.98
N GLU A 47 -11.86 -34.33 38.87
CA GLU A 47 -12.30 -35.18 37.75
C GLU A 47 -13.11 -36.39 38.29
N GLY A 48 -13.76 -37.17 37.41
CA GLY A 48 -14.31 -38.51 37.72
C GLY A 48 -15.82 -38.69 37.45
N ALA A 49 -16.36 -39.86 37.11
CA ALA A 49 -16.05 -40.90 36.12
C ALA A 49 -16.81 -42.19 36.49
N MET A 50 -17.63 -42.73 35.57
CA MET A 50 -18.42 -43.99 35.69
C MET A 50 -19.49 -43.99 36.81
N ASP A 51 -20.54 -44.84 36.78
CA ASP A 51 -20.80 -46.03 35.95
C ASP A 51 -22.31 -46.21 35.60
N LYS A 52 -22.62 -47.12 34.64
CA LYS A 52 -23.84 -47.94 34.38
C LYS A 52 -25.25 -47.57 34.96
N SER A 53 -26.38 -47.88 34.31
CA SER A 53 -26.69 -48.62 33.06
C SER A 53 -28.17 -48.48 32.64
N ASP A 54 -28.43 -48.66 31.35
CA ASP A 54 -29.64 -49.22 30.68
C ASP A 54 -31.08 -48.84 31.09
N ILE A 55 -31.86 -48.39 30.10
CA ILE A 55 -32.95 -49.21 29.49
C ILE A 55 -33.32 -48.64 28.11
N SER A 56 -33.71 -49.53 27.19
CA SER A 56 -33.92 -49.22 25.76
C SER A 56 -35.33 -48.70 25.45
N TRP A 57 -35.43 -47.76 24.50
CA TRP A 57 -36.67 -47.45 23.78
C TRP A 57 -36.50 -47.76 22.29
N ARG A 58 -37.30 -48.70 21.80
CA ARG A 58 -37.47 -49.01 20.37
C ARG A 58 -38.81 -48.44 19.90
N VAL A 59 -38.76 -47.60 18.87
CA VAL A 59 -39.93 -47.24 18.05
C VAL A 59 -39.56 -47.49 16.60
N GLU A 60 -40.41 -48.24 15.90
CA GLU A 60 -40.29 -48.49 14.46
C GLU A 60 -41.70 -48.36 13.87
N GLU A 61 -41.84 -47.67 12.74
CA GLU A 61 -43.14 -47.37 12.13
C GLU A 61 -43.62 -48.53 11.25
N GLY A 62 -44.90 -48.89 11.35
CA GLY A 62 -45.52 -49.92 10.51
C GLY A 62 -46.14 -49.35 9.24
N SER A 63 -46.22 -50.14 8.16
CA SER A 63 -46.94 -49.76 6.93
C SER A 63 -47.44 -50.93 6.09
N GLY A 64 -48.74 -50.91 5.77
CA GLY A 64 -49.33 -51.59 4.61
C GLY A 64 -49.79 -53.05 4.75
N GLY A 65 -51.09 -53.30 4.53
CA GLY A 65 -51.64 -54.66 4.35
C GLY A 65 -53.17 -54.71 4.40
N LEU A 66 -53.84 -54.97 3.26
CA LEU A 66 -55.31 -55.01 3.15
C LEU A 66 -55.89 -56.40 3.37
N ARG A 67 -57.08 -56.49 4.00
CA ARG A 67 -58.28 -57.17 3.44
C ARG A 67 -59.59 -56.80 4.18
N ARG A 68 -60.71 -57.08 3.51
CA ARG A 68 -62.15 -56.84 3.82
C ARG A 68 -62.92 -58.07 3.26
N PRO A 69 -64.25 -58.27 3.46
CA PRO A 69 -65.25 -57.63 4.33
C PRO A 69 -65.72 -58.64 5.44
N GLU A 70 -66.85 -58.56 6.17
CA GLU A 70 -68.25 -58.18 5.84
C GLU A 70 -69.09 -57.77 7.10
N TRP A 71 -70.38 -57.50 6.91
CA TRP A 71 -71.39 -56.82 7.77
C TRP A 71 -71.37 -57.06 9.31
N ALA A 72 -71.93 -56.18 10.18
CA ALA A 72 -72.93 -55.11 10.01
C ALA A 72 -72.72 -53.86 10.93
N ALA A 73 -73.66 -52.91 10.88
CA ALA A 73 -73.64 -51.56 11.49
C ALA A 73 -74.44 -51.51 12.85
N PRO A 74 -74.59 -50.37 13.59
CA PRO A 74 -74.23 -48.98 13.24
C PRO A 74 -73.64 -48.03 14.32
N ALA A 75 -73.00 -46.96 13.82
CA ALA A 75 -72.97 -45.57 14.31
C ALA A 75 -72.67 -45.22 15.80
N GLN A 76 -71.48 -44.64 16.04
CA GLN A 76 -71.28 -43.52 16.98
C GLN A 76 -70.35 -42.44 16.35
N ALA A 77 -70.28 -41.26 16.99
CA ALA A 77 -69.87 -40.01 16.38
C ALA A 77 -68.33 -39.75 16.28
N PRO A 78 -67.89 -38.88 15.35
CA PRO A 78 -66.56 -38.27 15.40
C PRO A 78 -66.54 -37.06 16.35
N PHE A 79 -65.47 -36.94 17.16
CA PHE A 79 -65.23 -35.76 18.00
C PHE A 79 -64.74 -34.57 17.18
N LEU A 80 -65.22 -33.37 17.50
CA LEU A 80 -64.69 -32.09 17.00
C LEU A 80 -64.39 -31.13 18.16
N SER A 81 -63.28 -30.42 18.02
CA SER A 81 -62.99 -29.06 18.51
C SER A 81 -63.54 -28.64 19.87
N ALA A 82 -62.69 -28.61 20.89
CA ALA A 82 -62.99 -27.95 22.16
C ALA A 82 -63.01 -26.41 22.00
N PRO A 83 -64.09 -25.71 22.41
CA PRO A 83 -64.09 -24.27 22.63
C PRO A 83 -63.81 -23.97 24.11
N THR A 84 -62.69 -23.30 24.41
CA THR A 84 -62.37 -22.86 25.77
C THR A 84 -63.25 -21.68 26.18
N GLY A 85 -64.51 -21.98 26.51
CA GLY A 85 -65.55 -21.02 26.86
C GLY A 85 -66.56 -21.55 27.88
N SER A 86 -66.17 -22.56 28.67
CA SER A 86 -67.01 -23.11 29.73
C SER A 86 -67.12 -22.11 30.89
N LYS A 87 -68.09 -21.18 30.78
CA LYS A 87 -68.72 -20.64 31.98
C LYS A 87 -69.30 -21.83 32.73
N ARG A 88 -68.67 -22.17 33.85
CA ARG A 88 -69.16 -23.16 34.81
C ARG A 88 -70.57 -22.73 35.22
N LEU A 89 -71.58 -23.38 34.67
CA LEU A 89 -72.92 -23.31 35.23
C LEU A 89 -72.80 -23.92 36.62
N GLU A 90 -72.94 -23.10 37.66
CA GLU A 90 -73.10 -23.58 39.02
C GLU A 90 -74.28 -24.55 39.01
N GLY A 91 -74.00 -25.83 39.29
CA GLY A 91 -75.06 -26.79 39.53
C GLY A 91 -75.75 -26.37 40.82
N ILE A 92 -77.04 -26.04 40.72
CA ILE A 92 -77.91 -25.67 41.84
C ILE A 92 -77.61 -26.62 43.01
N SER A 93 -77.20 -26.07 44.15
CA SER A 93 -76.71 -26.90 45.25
C SER A 93 -77.82 -27.83 45.76
N VAL A 94 -77.43 -28.98 46.34
CA VAL A 94 -78.41 -29.90 46.92
C VAL A 94 -79.17 -29.20 48.05
N GLU A 95 -78.49 -28.38 48.84
CA GLU A 95 -79.08 -27.41 49.77
C GLU A 95 -80.13 -26.49 49.11
N GLU A 96 -79.84 -25.77 48.03
CA GLU A 96 -80.84 -24.91 47.37
C GLU A 96 -82.04 -25.70 46.83
N ALA A 97 -81.80 -26.88 46.25
CA ALA A 97 -82.84 -27.77 45.75
C ALA A 97 -83.71 -28.35 46.89
N VAL A 98 -83.16 -28.51 48.10
CA VAL A 98 -83.90 -28.87 49.30
C VAL A 98 -84.64 -27.67 49.88
N VAL A 99 -84.02 -26.50 49.98
CA VAL A 99 -84.61 -25.27 50.53
C VAL A 99 -85.83 -24.82 49.72
N THR A 100 -85.69 -24.76 48.39
CA THR A 100 -86.81 -24.43 47.49
C THR A 100 -87.94 -25.46 47.57
N ARG A 101 -87.61 -26.74 47.73
CA ARG A 101 -88.61 -27.80 47.96
C ARG A 101 -89.29 -27.69 49.32
N THR A 102 -88.60 -27.29 50.39
CA THR A 102 -89.23 -27.03 51.69
C THR A 102 -90.15 -25.81 51.65
N GLN A 103 -89.76 -24.73 50.95
CA GLN A 103 -90.61 -23.55 50.77
C GLN A 103 -91.92 -23.90 50.03
N LEU A 104 -91.84 -24.63 48.92
CA LEU A 104 -93.04 -25.11 48.21
C LEU A 104 -93.94 -25.99 49.11
N LEU A 105 -93.37 -26.87 49.94
CA LEU A 105 -94.13 -27.69 50.88
C LEU A 105 -94.76 -26.86 52.02
N GLU A 106 -94.11 -25.77 52.46
CA GLU A 106 -94.67 -24.84 53.45
C GLU A 106 -95.80 -23.99 52.86
N GLU A 107 -95.69 -23.59 51.59
CA GLU A 107 -96.75 -22.92 50.81
C GLU A 107 -97.95 -23.87 50.61
N GLU A 108 -97.74 -25.10 50.14
CA GLU A 108 -98.78 -26.14 49.99
C GLU A 108 -99.48 -26.43 51.33
N LEU A 109 -98.71 -26.62 52.42
CA LEU A 109 -99.26 -26.83 53.76
C LEU A 109 -99.99 -25.61 54.32
N SER A 110 -99.75 -24.41 53.79
CA SER A 110 -100.45 -23.19 54.20
C SER A 110 -101.74 -23.01 53.39
N ALA A 111 -101.70 -23.24 52.08
CA ALA A 111 -102.88 -23.27 51.22
C ALA A 111 -103.91 -24.32 51.70
N LEU A 112 -103.47 -25.54 52.02
CA LEU A 112 -104.35 -26.59 52.54
C LEU A 112 -104.98 -26.24 53.91
N LYS A 113 -104.31 -25.44 54.75
CA LYS A 113 -104.89 -24.93 56.00
C LYS A 113 -105.96 -23.88 55.74
N GLU A 114 -105.75 -22.98 54.78
CA GLU A 114 -106.77 -22.01 54.37
C GLU A 114 -108.00 -22.69 53.77
N GLU A 115 -107.82 -23.64 52.86
CA GLU A 115 -108.92 -24.41 52.27
C GLU A 115 -109.70 -25.18 53.35
N LEU A 116 -109.01 -25.79 54.31
CA LEU A 116 -109.65 -26.45 55.45
C LEU A 116 -110.45 -25.46 56.31
N ALA A 117 -109.92 -24.28 56.59
CA ALA A 117 -110.63 -23.24 57.35
C ALA A 117 -111.87 -22.70 56.60
N LEU A 118 -111.78 -22.53 55.28
CA LEU A 118 -112.90 -22.16 54.42
C LEU A 118 -113.99 -23.25 54.41
N CYS A 119 -113.59 -24.52 54.29
CA CYS A 119 -114.51 -25.67 54.38
C CYS A 119 -115.22 -25.75 55.74
N GLN A 120 -114.51 -25.47 56.85
CA GLN A 120 -115.10 -25.42 58.18
C GLN A 120 -116.11 -24.27 58.31
N ALA A 121 -115.77 -23.07 57.83
CA ALA A 121 -116.69 -21.93 57.83
C ALA A 121 -117.96 -22.20 57.00
N ASP A 122 -117.83 -22.85 55.84
CA ASP A 122 -118.98 -23.24 55.01
C ASP A 122 -119.83 -24.34 55.67
N LYS A 123 -119.22 -25.33 56.35
CA LYS A 123 -119.94 -26.34 57.14
C LYS A 123 -120.79 -25.70 58.24
N GLU A 124 -120.21 -24.82 59.05
CA GLU A 124 -120.94 -24.16 60.15
C GLU A 124 -122.00 -23.17 59.63
N PHE A 125 -121.77 -22.54 58.48
CA PHE A 125 -122.78 -21.74 57.78
C PHE A 125 -123.99 -22.60 57.34
N VAL A 126 -123.75 -23.70 56.64
CA VAL A 126 -124.83 -24.62 56.17
C VAL A 126 -125.59 -25.22 57.36
N TRP A 127 -124.89 -25.62 58.42
CA TRP A 127 -125.50 -26.14 59.65
C TRP A 127 -126.38 -25.08 60.34
N SER A 128 -125.90 -23.84 60.43
CA SER A 128 -126.66 -22.71 60.99
C SER A 128 -127.87 -22.32 60.14
N LEU A 129 -127.77 -22.43 58.82
CA LEU A 129 -128.86 -22.17 57.88
C LEU A 129 -129.94 -23.26 57.99
N TRP A 130 -129.55 -24.54 57.98
CA TRP A 130 -130.46 -25.68 58.16
C TRP A 130 -131.23 -25.58 59.49
N LYS A 131 -130.53 -25.31 60.59
CA LYS A 131 -131.15 -25.14 61.91
C LYS A 131 -132.14 -23.97 61.98
N ARG A 132 -131.93 -22.91 61.19
CA ARG A 132 -132.86 -21.77 61.08
C ARG A 132 -134.10 -22.11 60.25
N LEU A 133 -133.93 -22.84 59.15
CA LEU A 133 -135.02 -23.31 58.30
C LEU A 133 -135.91 -24.38 58.99
N GLN A 134 -135.39 -25.05 60.03
CA GLN A 134 -136.15 -26.00 60.85
C GLN A 134 -137.03 -25.34 61.94
N ALA A 135 -137.07 -24.00 62.04
CA ALA A 135 -137.97 -23.29 62.94
C ALA A 135 -139.45 -23.45 62.53
N THR A 136 -140.37 -23.32 63.48
CA THR A 136 -141.82 -23.51 63.25
C THR A 136 -142.45 -22.47 62.31
N ASN A 137 -141.83 -21.29 62.15
CA ASN A 137 -142.11 -20.30 61.13
C ASN A 137 -140.76 -19.70 60.67
N PRO A 138 -140.13 -20.20 59.59
CA PRO A 138 -138.81 -19.74 59.16
C PRO A 138 -138.89 -18.46 58.30
N ASP A 139 -138.05 -17.47 58.59
CA ASP A 139 -137.85 -16.31 57.73
C ASP A 139 -137.00 -16.69 56.51
N ILE A 140 -137.68 -17.03 55.42
CA ILE A 140 -137.06 -17.42 54.14
C ILE A 140 -136.30 -16.23 53.52
N THR A 141 -136.79 -14.99 53.67
CA THR A 141 -136.14 -13.79 53.12
C THR A 141 -134.78 -13.58 53.77
N GLN A 142 -134.71 -13.60 55.10
CA GLN A 142 -133.45 -13.50 55.84
C GLN A 142 -132.51 -14.68 55.55
N ALA A 143 -133.03 -15.90 55.40
CA ALA A 143 -132.24 -17.07 55.02
C ALA A 143 -131.59 -16.88 53.63
N VAL A 144 -132.34 -16.38 52.64
CA VAL A 144 -131.83 -16.05 51.31
C VAL A 144 -130.80 -14.92 51.36
N SER A 145 -131.05 -13.84 52.12
CA SER A 145 -130.08 -12.75 52.29
C SER A 145 -128.73 -13.23 52.85
N LEU A 146 -128.73 -14.18 53.79
CA LEU A 146 -127.50 -14.77 54.32
C LEU A 146 -126.75 -15.63 53.28
N VAL A 147 -127.46 -16.34 52.41
CA VAL A 147 -126.84 -17.09 51.30
C VAL A 147 -126.22 -16.16 50.27
N VAL A 148 -126.93 -15.08 49.89
CA VAL A 148 -126.41 -14.07 48.95
C VAL A 148 -125.17 -13.37 49.51
N GLU A 149 -125.21 -12.93 50.78
CA GLU A 149 -124.06 -12.29 51.41
C GLU A 149 -122.87 -13.26 51.59
N ARG A 150 -123.12 -14.55 51.90
CA ARG A 150 -122.05 -15.55 51.97
C ARG A 150 -121.41 -15.82 50.61
N GLU A 151 -122.18 -15.89 49.53
CA GLU A 151 -121.61 -16.12 48.18
C GLU A 151 -120.87 -14.87 47.67
N LYS A 152 -121.40 -13.67 47.92
CA LYS A 152 -120.70 -12.39 47.70
C LYS A 152 -119.34 -12.35 48.40
N GLN A 153 -119.27 -12.77 49.67
CA GLN A 153 -117.98 -12.86 50.38
C GLN A 153 -117.01 -13.86 49.75
N LYS A 154 -117.50 -14.92 49.07
CA LYS A 154 -116.65 -15.86 48.34
C LYS A 154 -116.17 -15.29 47.00
N SER A 155 -116.99 -14.55 46.25
CA SER A 155 -116.50 -13.85 45.05
C SER A 155 -115.49 -12.78 45.45
N GLU A 156 -115.82 -11.91 46.41
CA GLU A 156 -114.90 -10.88 46.91
C GLU A 156 -113.59 -11.44 47.50
N ALA A 157 -113.58 -12.69 47.98
CA ALA A 157 -112.34 -13.38 48.38
C ALA A 157 -111.52 -13.90 47.19
N LYS A 158 -112.17 -14.45 46.16
CA LYS A 158 -111.51 -14.86 44.90
C LYS A 158 -110.92 -13.65 44.19
N ASP A 159 -111.70 -12.57 44.05
CA ASP A 159 -111.30 -11.34 43.38
C ASP A 159 -110.08 -10.70 44.07
N ARG A 160 -110.03 -10.70 45.40
CA ARG A 160 -108.85 -10.27 46.16
C ARG A 160 -107.62 -11.15 45.89
N LYS A 161 -107.75 -12.47 45.88
CA LYS A 161 -106.63 -13.36 45.52
C LYS A 161 -106.16 -13.16 44.07
N VAL A 162 -107.05 -12.88 43.13
CA VAL A 162 -106.69 -12.52 41.75
C VAL A 162 -105.91 -11.21 41.70
N LEU A 163 -106.36 -10.18 42.44
CA LEU A 163 -105.65 -8.89 42.52
C LEU A 163 -104.27 -9.01 43.19
N GLU A 164 -104.14 -9.84 44.22
CA GLU A 164 -102.87 -10.15 44.90
C GLU A 164 -101.89 -10.86 43.95
N ILE A 165 -102.35 -11.88 43.21
CA ILE A 165 -101.56 -12.57 42.18
C ILE A 165 -101.12 -11.59 41.08
N LEU A 166 -102.00 -10.69 40.63
CA LEU A 166 -101.65 -9.66 39.65
C LEU A 166 -100.58 -8.71 40.19
N GLN A 167 -100.71 -8.20 41.42
CA GLN A 167 -99.70 -7.32 42.03
C GLN A 167 -98.33 -7.99 42.16
N VAL A 168 -98.28 -9.26 42.55
CA VAL A 168 -97.02 -10.03 42.61
C VAL A 168 -96.43 -10.22 41.21
N LYS A 169 -97.26 -10.51 40.20
CA LYS A 169 -96.79 -10.70 38.81
C LYS A 169 -96.35 -9.40 38.15
N ASP A 170 -97.03 -8.27 38.40
CA ASP A 170 -96.61 -6.95 37.93
C ASP A 170 -95.25 -6.55 38.53
N ALA A 171 -95.00 -6.84 39.81
CA ALA A 171 -93.71 -6.64 40.45
C ALA A 171 -92.61 -7.55 39.88
N GLU A 172 -92.90 -8.84 39.67
CA GLU A 172 -91.97 -9.80 39.04
C GLU A 172 -91.61 -9.38 37.60
N ILE A 173 -92.59 -8.91 36.82
CA ILE A 173 -92.37 -8.34 35.49
C ILE A 173 -91.46 -7.11 35.59
N GLN A 174 -91.74 -6.18 36.50
CA GLN A 174 -90.93 -4.97 36.66
C GLN A 174 -89.47 -5.28 37.04
N GLU A 175 -89.22 -6.27 37.90
CA GLU A 175 -87.87 -6.75 38.19
C GLU A 175 -87.17 -7.36 36.97
N LEU A 176 -87.89 -8.17 36.18
CA LEU A 176 -87.34 -8.79 34.98
C LEU A 176 -87.04 -7.75 33.88
N GLU A 177 -87.88 -6.72 33.73
CA GLU A 177 -87.61 -5.59 32.84
C GLU A 177 -86.39 -4.77 33.28
N GLN A 178 -86.26 -4.49 34.59
CA GLN A 178 -85.07 -3.83 35.13
C GLN A 178 -83.80 -4.65 34.86
N ARG A 179 -83.81 -5.95 35.19
CA ARG A 179 -82.68 -6.87 34.92
C ARG A 179 -82.35 -6.97 33.43
N ALA A 180 -83.36 -7.04 32.56
CA ALA A 180 -83.17 -7.04 31.11
C ALA A 180 -82.58 -5.72 30.59
N SER A 181 -82.97 -4.57 31.15
CA SER A 181 -82.40 -3.27 30.79
C SER A 181 -80.93 -3.14 31.20
N GLY A 182 -80.55 -3.61 32.40
CA GLY A 182 -79.17 -3.64 32.87
C GLY A 182 -78.29 -4.54 32.01
N LEU A 183 -78.72 -5.79 31.76
CA LEU A 183 -78.00 -6.71 30.88
C LEU A 183 -77.86 -6.18 29.45
N LYS A 184 -78.84 -5.43 28.94
CA LYS A 184 -78.76 -4.76 27.63
C LYS A 184 -77.70 -3.65 27.62
N GLN A 185 -77.54 -2.91 28.72
CA GLN A 185 -76.46 -1.93 28.87
C GLN A 185 -75.10 -2.64 28.97
N ASP A 186 -74.96 -3.67 29.81
CA ASP A 186 -73.72 -4.46 29.93
C ASP A 186 -73.27 -5.02 28.57
N ILE A 187 -74.21 -5.55 27.78
CA ILE A 187 -73.95 -6.05 26.43
C ILE A 187 -73.43 -4.94 25.51
N ASN A 188 -74.03 -3.74 25.54
CA ASN A 188 -73.55 -2.60 24.78
C ASN A 188 -72.13 -2.20 25.21
N ASP A 189 -71.86 -2.12 26.51
CA ASP A 189 -70.57 -1.68 27.04
C ASP A 189 -69.47 -2.74 26.84
N ILE A 190 -69.84 -4.03 26.70
CA ILE A 190 -68.96 -5.10 26.19
C ILE A 190 -68.68 -4.92 24.70
N ILE A 191 -69.70 -4.61 23.88
CA ILE A 191 -69.56 -4.40 22.43
C ILE A 191 -68.65 -3.20 22.14
N GLN A 192 -68.83 -2.05 22.81
CA GLN A 192 -67.99 -0.87 22.61
C GLN A 192 -66.52 -1.14 22.96
N ARG A 193 -66.26 -1.82 24.10
CA ARG A 193 -64.89 -2.24 24.45
C ARG A 193 -64.31 -3.24 23.46
N LYS A 194 -65.11 -4.14 22.91
CA LYS A 194 -64.67 -5.07 21.86
C LYS A 194 -64.26 -4.32 20.58
N ILE A 195 -65.05 -3.35 20.14
CA ILE A 195 -64.76 -2.53 18.95
C ILE A 195 -63.42 -1.81 19.12
N ALA A 196 -63.20 -1.12 20.25
CA ALA A 196 -61.93 -0.44 20.53
C ALA A 196 -60.72 -1.39 20.53
N VAL A 197 -60.87 -2.61 21.07
CA VAL A 197 -59.82 -3.65 21.06
C VAL A 197 -59.60 -4.23 19.66
N ASP A 198 -60.65 -4.42 18.85
CA ASP A 198 -60.53 -4.87 17.46
C ASP A 198 -59.83 -3.80 16.58
N GLU A 199 -60.09 -2.52 16.84
CA GLU A 199 -59.42 -1.37 16.19
C GLU A 199 -57.93 -1.27 16.59
N GLU A 200 -57.61 -1.39 17.88
CA GLU A 200 -56.21 -1.43 18.36
C GLU A 200 -55.46 -2.63 17.75
N ASN A 201 -56.08 -3.81 17.70
CA ASN A 201 -55.50 -4.98 17.05
C ASN A 201 -55.27 -4.76 15.54
N ALA A 202 -56.16 -4.06 14.84
CA ALA A 202 -55.98 -3.71 13.44
C ALA A 202 -54.79 -2.73 13.24
N PHE A 203 -54.66 -1.74 14.13
CA PHE A 203 -53.53 -0.80 14.14
C PHE A 203 -52.19 -1.51 14.41
N LEU A 204 -52.13 -2.34 15.46
CA LEU A 204 -50.91 -3.08 15.82
C LEU A 204 -50.48 -4.08 14.73
N ARG A 205 -51.44 -4.73 14.04
CA ARG A 205 -51.16 -5.58 12.87
C ARG A 205 -50.56 -4.80 11.71
N LYS A 206 -50.99 -3.56 11.49
CA LYS A 206 -50.43 -2.67 10.47
C LYS A 206 -49.01 -2.25 10.82
N GLU A 207 -48.78 -1.71 12.03
CA GLU A 207 -47.44 -1.32 12.49
C GLU A 207 -46.46 -2.50 12.48
N PHE A 208 -46.90 -3.70 12.89
CA PHE A 208 -46.08 -4.91 12.77
C PHE A 208 -45.71 -5.23 11.31
N SER A 209 -46.66 -5.10 10.38
CA SER A 209 -46.42 -5.32 8.94
C SER A 209 -45.45 -4.28 8.35
N ASP A 210 -45.61 -3.01 8.72
CA ASP A 210 -44.72 -1.92 8.29
C ASP A 210 -43.32 -2.04 8.90
N LEU A 211 -43.19 -2.51 10.15
CA LEU A 211 -41.91 -2.86 10.79
C LEU A 211 -41.26 -4.08 10.14
N GLN A 212 -42.02 -5.14 9.85
CA GLN A 212 -41.52 -6.33 9.17
C GLN A 212 -41.03 -6.00 7.75
N LYS A 213 -41.71 -5.09 7.04
CA LYS A 213 -41.26 -4.55 5.77
C LYS A 213 -39.94 -3.77 5.93
N LYS A 214 -39.88 -2.78 6.82
CA LYS A 214 -38.66 -1.99 7.11
C LYS A 214 -37.46 -2.89 7.47
N PHE A 215 -37.68 -3.97 8.23
CA PHE A 215 -36.66 -4.96 8.56
C PHE A 215 -36.16 -5.72 7.33
N ASN A 216 -37.05 -6.19 6.46
CA ASN A 216 -36.68 -6.87 5.22
C ASN A 216 -35.95 -5.94 4.24
N ASP A 217 -36.41 -4.69 4.10
CA ASP A 217 -35.76 -3.66 3.29
C ASP A 217 -34.33 -3.40 3.80
N LYS A 218 -34.16 -3.20 5.11
CA LYS A 218 -32.83 -3.00 5.72
C LYS A 218 -31.93 -4.24 5.63
N ARG A 219 -32.49 -5.45 5.74
CA ARG A 219 -31.77 -6.72 5.53
C ARG A 219 -31.24 -6.84 4.11
N GLN A 220 -32.03 -6.41 3.11
CA GLN A 220 -31.62 -6.42 1.70
C GLN A 220 -30.59 -5.32 1.40
N GLU A 221 -30.74 -4.13 1.99
CA GLU A 221 -29.72 -3.06 1.93
C GLU A 221 -28.37 -3.57 2.48
N VAL A 222 -28.37 -4.20 3.65
CA VAL A 222 -27.17 -4.81 4.27
C VAL A 222 -26.54 -5.89 3.37
N LYS A 223 -27.36 -6.66 2.63
CA LYS A 223 -26.85 -7.65 1.66
C LYS A 223 -26.15 -6.95 0.49
N VAL A 224 -26.81 -5.98 -0.16
CA VAL A 224 -26.26 -5.23 -1.30
C VAL A 224 -25.01 -4.44 -0.92
N THR A 225 -24.96 -3.84 0.27
CA THR A 225 -23.75 -3.14 0.73
C THR A 225 -22.59 -4.10 0.98
N LYS A 226 -22.83 -5.31 1.50
CA LYS A 226 -21.77 -6.33 1.68
C LYS A 226 -21.22 -6.80 0.34
N GLU A 227 -22.08 -7.07 -0.64
CA GLU A 227 -21.67 -7.44 -2.00
C GLU A 227 -20.89 -6.30 -2.69
N CYS A 228 -21.30 -5.04 -2.50
CA CYS A 228 -20.59 -3.87 -3.01
C CYS A 228 -19.20 -3.67 -2.35
N VAL A 229 -19.09 -3.89 -1.04
CA VAL A 229 -17.80 -3.84 -0.32
C VAL A 229 -16.88 -4.96 -0.79
N HIS A 230 -17.37 -6.20 -0.85
CA HIS A 230 -16.58 -7.35 -1.27
C HIS A 230 -16.04 -7.20 -2.70
N ASN A 231 -16.85 -6.71 -3.64
CA ASN A 231 -16.40 -6.44 -5.01
C ASN A 231 -15.31 -5.36 -5.07
N LYS A 232 -15.35 -4.35 -4.19
CA LYS A 232 -14.31 -3.32 -4.08
C LYS A 232 -13.04 -3.84 -3.39
N GLU A 233 -13.17 -4.70 -2.39
CA GLU A 233 -12.04 -5.39 -1.75
C GLU A 233 -11.29 -6.26 -2.76
N GLU A 234 -12.01 -7.01 -3.60
CA GLU A 234 -11.39 -7.84 -4.64
C GLU A 234 -10.77 -7.00 -5.77
N GLN A 235 -11.43 -5.91 -6.19
CA GLN A 235 -10.83 -4.95 -7.11
C GLN A 235 -9.54 -4.34 -6.54
N ASN A 236 -9.53 -3.98 -5.24
CA ASN A 236 -8.35 -3.48 -4.56
C ASN A 236 -7.25 -4.55 -4.47
N ARG A 237 -7.59 -5.81 -4.21
CA ARG A 237 -6.64 -6.94 -4.20
C ARG A 237 -5.93 -7.08 -5.55
N LEU A 238 -6.68 -7.00 -6.65
CA LEU A 238 -6.13 -7.06 -8.01
C LEU A 238 -5.22 -5.86 -8.32
N VAL A 239 -5.61 -4.65 -7.89
CA VAL A 239 -4.77 -3.44 -8.07
C VAL A 239 -3.48 -3.54 -7.26
N ILE A 240 -3.53 -4.00 -6.01
CA ILE A 240 -2.36 -4.20 -5.15
C ILE A 240 -1.40 -5.21 -5.80
N LYS A 241 -1.90 -6.39 -6.23
CA LYS A 241 -1.10 -7.41 -6.89
C LYS A 241 -0.39 -6.88 -8.15
N ASN A 242 -1.09 -6.09 -8.97
CA ASN A 242 -0.48 -5.49 -10.16
C ASN A 242 0.62 -4.48 -9.81
N LEU A 243 0.46 -3.71 -8.73
CA LEU A 243 1.47 -2.76 -8.25
C LEU A 243 2.68 -3.47 -7.63
N GLU A 244 2.46 -4.59 -6.93
CA GLU A 244 3.53 -5.47 -6.43
C GLU A 244 4.35 -6.06 -7.60
N GLU A 245 3.68 -6.58 -8.64
CA GLU A 245 4.35 -7.09 -9.84
C GLU A 245 5.16 -6.04 -10.59
N GLU A 246 4.65 -4.80 -10.74
CA GLU A 246 5.42 -3.71 -11.34
C GLU A 246 6.56 -3.23 -10.44
N ASN A 247 6.38 -3.24 -9.11
CA ASN A 247 7.45 -2.91 -8.17
C ASN A 247 8.61 -3.91 -8.25
N GLU A 248 8.34 -5.21 -8.38
CA GLU A 248 9.40 -6.22 -8.59
C GLU A 248 10.12 -6.07 -9.95
N LYS A 249 9.39 -5.71 -11.02
CA LYS A 249 10.00 -5.39 -12.33
C LYS A 249 10.88 -4.14 -12.28
N LEU A 250 10.53 -3.15 -11.47
CA LEU A 250 11.35 -1.97 -11.23
C LEU A 250 12.53 -2.27 -10.30
N SER A 251 12.34 -3.05 -9.24
CA SER A 251 13.36 -3.49 -8.30
C SER A 251 14.49 -4.27 -9.00
N THR A 252 14.14 -5.28 -9.78
CA THR A 252 15.07 -6.05 -10.61
C THR A 252 15.84 -5.17 -11.60
N ARG A 253 15.14 -4.31 -12.36
CA ARG A 253 15.78 -3.35 -13.27
C ARG A 253 16.73 -2.36 -12.56
N CYS A 254 16.40 -1.94 -11.34
CA CYS A 254 17.29 -1.11 -10.53
C CYS A 254 18.55 -1.89 -10.08
N ALA A 255 18.43 -3.17 -9.72
CA ALA A 255 19.56 -4.02 -9.39
C ALA A 255 20.49 -4.23 -10.61
N ASP A 256 19.94 -4.45 -11.80
CA ASP A 256 20.71 -4.58 -13.05
C ASP A 256 21.47 -3.29 -13.38
N LEU A 257 20.81 -2.13 -13.30
CA LEU A 257 21.44 -0.83 -13.55
C LEU A 257 22.54 -0.50 -12.52
N LEU A 258 22.37 -0.88 -11.26
CA LEU A 258 23.42 -0.77 -10.23
C LEU A 258 24.62 -1.69 -10.54
N ASN A 259 24.35 -2.90 -11.03
CA ASN A 259 25.39 -3.85 -11.45
C ASN A 259 26.19 -3.30 -12.63
N ASP A 260 25.54 -2.76 -13.66
CA ASP A 260 26.21 -2.16 -14.83
C ASP A 260 26.97 -0.87 -14.49
N LEU A 261 26.44 0.00 -13.62
CA LEU A 261 27.19 1.16 -13.10
C LEU A 261 28.47 0.72 -12.37
N GLU A 262 28.42 -0.39 -11.63
CA GLU A 262 29.57 -0.93 -10.92
C GLU A 262 30.58 -1.64 -11.86
N LYS A 263 30.13 -2.27 -12.95
CA LYS A 263 31.00 -2.71 -14.05
C LYS A 263 31.72 -1.52 -14.69
N LEU A 264 30.99 -0.45 -15.01
CA LEU A 264 31.53 0.76 -15.63
C LEU A 264 32.55 1.47 -14.72
N ARG A 265 32.30 1.58 -13.41
CA ARG A 265 33.29 2.10 -12.44
C ARG A 265 34.58 1.29 -12.42
N LYS A 266 34.49 -0.04 -12.50
CA LYS A 266 35.68 -0.93 -12.54
C LYS A 266 36.48 -0.73 -13.82
N GLN A 267 35.81 -0.58 -14.97
CA GLN A 267 36.46 -0.22 -16.23
C GLN A 267 37.10 1.17 -16.18
N GLU A 268 36.39 2.19 -15.68
CA GLU A 268 36.89 3.56 -15.55
C GLU A 268 38.12 3.64 -14.62
N ALA A 269 38.11 2.88 -13.52
CA ALA A 269 39.26 2.75 -12.63
C ALA A 269 40.45 2.02 -13.27
N GLN A 270 40.22 1.11 -14.22
CA GLN A 270 41.27 0.46 -15.00
C GLN A 270 41.85 1.43 -16.04
N TRP A 271 41.01 2.09 -16.84
CA TRP A 271 41.43 3.12 -17.81
C TRP A 271 42.21 4.25 -17.14
N ARG A 272 41.85 4.67 -15.91
CA ARG A 272 42.63 5.64 -15.13
C ARG A 272 44.04 5.14 -14.79
N LYS A 273 44.23 3.87 -14.41
CA LYS A 273 45.57 3.28 -14.17
C LYS A 273 46.40 3.21 -15.46
N GLU A 274 45.78 2.79 -16.55
CA GLU A 274 46.43 2.69 -17.87
C GLU A 274 46.84 4.07 -18.37
N LYS A 275 45.99 5.09 -18.23
CA LYS A 275 46.36 6.48 -18.49
C LYS A 275 47.57 6.92 -17.68
N TYR A 276 47.58 6.75 -16.36
CA TYR A 276 48.76 7.12 -15.54
C TYR A 276 50.04 6.38 -15.96
N SER A 277 49.94 5.12 -16.39
CA SER A 277 51.06 4.33 -16.93
C SER A 277 51.56 4.86 -18.28
N ILE A 278 50.66 5.36 -19.13
CA ILE A 278 51.00 5.99 -20.42
C ILE A 278 51.59 7.38 -20.20
N ASP A 279 50.96 8.23 -19.39
CA ASP A 279 51.42 9.59 -19.06
C ASP A 279 52.85 9.55 -18.46
N ALA A 280 53.15 8.58 -17.60
CA ALA A 280 54.49 8.36 -17.05
C ALA A 280 55.53 7.96 -18.13
N LYS A 281 55.15 7.13 -19.12
CA LYS A 281 56.01 6.77 -20.25
C LYS A 281 56.23 7.95 -21.19
N VAL A 282 55.20 8.73 -21.49
CA VAL A 282 55.28 9.94 -22.30
C VAL A 282 56.28 10.91 -21.68
N LYS A 283 56.15 11.20 -20.38
CA LYS A 283 57.10 12.06 -19.66
C LYS A 283 58.53 11.53 -19.71
N ALA A 284 58.73 10.22 -19.52
CA ALA A 284 60.06 9.62 -19.65
C ALA A 284 60.63 9.74 -21.07
N PHE A 285 59.81 9.70 -22.13
CA PHE A 285 60.27 9.99 -23.50
C PHE A 285 60.55 11.48 -23.72
N GLU A 286 59.78 12.39 -23.13
CA GLU A 286 60.06 13.84 -23.17
C GLU A 286 61.39 14.17 -22.50
N ASP A 287 61.65 13.65 -21.30
CA ASP A 287 62.92 13.81 -20.57
C ASP A 287 64.10 13.26 -21.39
N ASN A 288 63.96 12.08 -22.01
CA ASN A 288 64.96 11.50 -22.89
C ASN A 288 65.20 12.34 -24.17
N LEU A 289 64.15 12.90 -24.78
CA LEU A 289 64.28 13.79 -25.94
C LEU A 289 64.96 15.12 -25.59
N ILE A 290 64.71 15.66 -24.40
CA ILE A 290 65.41 16.84 -23.86
C ILE A 290 66.89 16.51 -23.64
N GLN A 291 67.21 15.34 -23.10
CA GLN A 291 68.60 14.92 -22.91
C GLN A 291 69.35 14.70 -24.23
N ALA A 292 68.75 13.97 -25.19
CA ALA A 292 69.33 13.76 -26.52
C ALA A 292 69.57 15.08 -27.28
N ARG A 293 68.70 16.08 -27.12
CA ARG A 293 68.91 17.43 -27.69
C ARG A 293 70.15 18.13 -27.11
N LYS A 294 70.38 18.05 -25.80
CA LYS A 294 71.60 18.60 -25.16
C LYS A 294 72.85 17.89 -25.66
N GLU A 295 72.80 16.57 -25.83
CA GLU A 295 73.93 15.78 -26.34
C GLU A 295 74.24 16.13 -27.80
N ILE A 296 73.22 16.36 -28.63
CA ILE A 296 73.37 16.89 -30.00
C ILE A 296 74.02 18.28 -29.96
N GLU A 297 73.55 19.21 -29.12
CA GLU A 297 74.12 20.56 -28.98
C GLU A 297 75.60 20.54 -28.52
N VAL A 298 75.94 19.65 -27.57
CA VAL A 298 77.32 19.39 -27.14
C VAL A 298 78.15 18.77 -28.27
N SER A 299 77.59 17.88 -29.10
CA SER A 299 78.30 17.34 -30.28
C SER A 299 78.51 18.40 -31.37
N GLN A 300 77.54 19.29 -31.57
CA GLN A 300 77.57 20.34 -32.59
C GLN A 300 78.57 21.44 -32.22
N SER A 301 78.65 21.82 -30.94
CA SER A 301 79.68 22.75 -30.46
C SER A 301 81.09 22.16 -30.59
N LYS A 302 81.29 20.86 -30.30
CA LYS A 302 82.55 20.14 -30.59
C LYS A 302 82.89 20.12 -32.08
N TYR A 303 81.93 19.81 -32.94
CA TYR A 303 82.10 19.82 -34.40
C TYR A 303 82.49 21.22 -34.91
N ASN A 304 81.80 22.27 -34.45
CA ASN A 304 82.12 23.65 -34.82
C ASN A 304 83.53 24.05 -34.35
N ALA A 305 83.95 23.65 -33.15
CA ALA A 305 85.31 23.90 -32.66
C ALA A 305 86.39 23.17 -33.47
N LEU A 306 86.14 21.91 -33.85
CA LEU A 306 87.05 21.15 -34.72
C LEU A 306 87.10 21.72 -36.15
N SER A 307 85.96 22.17 -36.68
CA SER A 307 85.88 22.85 -37.98
C SER A 307 86.68 24.17 -38.00
N LEU A 308 86.60 24.95 -36.91
CA LEU A 308 87.41 26.15 -36.73
C LEU A 308 88.92 25.82 -36.63
N GLN A 309 89.30 24.77 -35.89
CA GLN A 309 90.70 24.31 -35.83
C GLN A 309 91.21 23.84 -37.20
N LEU A 310 90.39 23.11 -37.97
CA LEU A 310 90.72 22.65 -39.31
C LEU A 310 90.91 23.82 -40.28
N ASN A 311 90.03 24.82 -40.23
CA ASN A 311 90.15 26.04 -41.04
C ASN A 311 91.42 26.82 -40.68
N ASN A 312 91.72 27.00 -39.39
CA ASN A 312 92.96 27.63 -38.93
C ASN A 312 94.23 26.85 -39.36
N LYS A 313 94.15 25.52 -39.45
CA LYS A 313 95.26 24.70 -39.98
C LYS A 313 95.36 24.76 -41.50
N GLN A 314 94.25 24.91 -42.22
CA GLN A 314 94.24 25.13 -43.66
C GLN A 314 94.85 26.50 -44.02
N THR A 315 94.57 27.55 -43.26
CA THR A 315 95.20 28.87 -43.48
C THR A 315 96.68 28.90 -43.09
N GLU A 316 97.07 28.22 -41.99
CA GLU A 316 98.50 28.01 -41.65
C GLU A 316 99.26 27.23 -42.75
N LEU A 317 98.62 26.21 -43.35
CA LEU A 317 99.18 25.45 -44.47
C LEU A 317 99.38 26.34 -45.70
N ILE A 318 98.35 27.10 -46.10
CA ILE A 318 98.41 28.02 -47.24
C ILE A 318 99.52 29.06 -47.06
N GLN A 319 99.67 29.63 -45.85
CA GLN A 319 100.77 30.54 -45.55
C GLN A 319 102.13 29.87 -45.73
N LYS A 320 102.30 28.64 -45.20
CA LYS A 320 103.56 27.90 -45.35
C LYS A 320 103.86 27.50 -46.79
N ASP A 321 102.86 27.18 -47.61
CA ASP A 321 103.04 26.96 -49.05
C ASP A 321 103.46 28.25 -49.79
N MET A 322 102.94 29.41 -49.37
CA MET A 322 103.42 30.72 -49.86
C MET A 322 104.87 30.98 -49.45
N ASP A 323 105.23 30.75 -48.18
CA ASP A 323 106.59 30.93 -47.65
C ASP A 323 107.59 29.98 -48.34
N ILE A 324 107.24 28.70 -48.52
CA ILE A 324 108.03 27.72 -49.28
C ILE A 324 108.18 28.15 -50.75
N THR A 325 107.15 28.75 -51.34
CA THR A 325 107.20 29.27 -52.71
C THR A 325 108.09 30.50 -52.83
N LEU A 326 108.15 31.35 -51.80
CA LEU A 326 109.10 32.47 -51.71
C LEU A 326 110.54 31.96 -51.57
N VAL A 327 110.82 31.11 -50.58
CA VAL A 327 112.16 30.54 -50.36
C VAL A 327 112.67 29.77 -51.59
N ARG A 328 111.78 29.10 -52.34
CA ARG A 328 112.14 28.48 -53.63
C ARG A 328 112.57 29.49 -54.71
N LYS A 329 112.01 30.70 -54.73
CA LYS A 329 112.46 31.78 -55.63
C LYS A 329 113.81 32.34 -55.16
N GLU A 330 113.94 32.65 -53.87
CA GLU A 330 115.19 33.15 -53.29
C GLU A 330 116.36 32.17 -53.52
N LEU A 331 116.11 30.86 -53.36
CA LEU A 331 117.05 29.79 -53.69
C LEU A 331 117.40 29.78 -55.19
N GLN A 332 116.42 29.98 -56.07
CA GLN A 332 116.64 30.02 -57.51
C GLN A 332 117.44 31.26 -57.95
N GLU A 333 117.20 32.40 -57.32
CA GLU A 333 117.95 33.64 -57.49
C GLU A 333 119.38 33.51 -56.98
N LEU A 334 119.58 32.96 -55.76
CA LEU A 334 120.90 32.58 -55.24
C LEU A 334 121.65 31.62 -56.16
N GLN A 335 120.97 30.62 -56.73
CA GLN A 335 121.59 29.70 -57.69
C GLN A 335 122.00 30.41 -58.99
N ASN A 336 121.25 31.42 -59.42
CA ASN A 336 121.57 32.20 -60.61
C ASN A 336 122.71 33.20 -60.36
N LEU A 337 122.74 33.84 -59.19
CA LEU A 337 123.86 34.67 -58.73
C LEU A 337 125.14 33.83 -58.55
N TYR A 338 125.03 32.61 -58.02
CA TYR A 338 126.16 31.68 -57.93
C TYR A 338 126.70 31.30 -59.31
N LYS A 339 125.83 31.00 -60.29
CA LYS A 339 126.24 30.75 -61.68
C LYS A 339 126.97 31.97 -62.27
N GLN A 340 126.43 33.18 -62.10
CA GLN A 340 127.08 34.42 -62.55
C GLN A 340 128.45 34.63 -61.90
N ASN A 341 128.55 34.46 -60.57
CA ASN A 341 129.82 34.59 -59.85
C ASN A 341 130.84 33.53 -60.27
N SER A 342 130.40 32.29 -60.54
CA SER A 342 131.27 31.24 -61.08
C SER A 342 131.77 31.56 -62.49
N ALA A 343 130.94 32.22 -63.32
CA ALA A 343 131.34 32.69 -64.65
C ALA A 343 132.33 33.86 -64.58
N HIS A 344 132.14 34.80 -63.64
CA HIS A 344 133.12 35.86 -63.37
C HIS A 344 134.44 35.32 -62.81
N THR A 345 134.38 34.27 -61.97
CA THR A 345 135.57 33.58 -61.44
C THR A 345 136.31 32.86 -62.58
N ALA A 346 135.59 32.24 -63.52
CA ALA A 346 136.17 31.66 -64.73
C ALA A 346 136.82 32.72 -65.64
N GLN A 347 136.15 33.87 -65.85
CA GLN A 347 136.72 35.02 -66.58
C GLN A 347 137.99 35.56 -65.91
N GLN A 348 138.04 35.63 -64.57
CA GLN A 348 139.25 35.99 -63.84
C GLN A 348 140.36 34.95 -64.00
N ALA A 349 140.05 33.65 -63.96
CA ALA A 349 141.02 32.58 -64.19
C ALA A 349 141.59 32.62 -65.63
N GLU A 350 140.74 32.89 -66.62
CA GLU A 350 141.13 33.05 -68.02
C GLU A 350 142.02 34.28 -68.24
N LEU A 351 141.71 35.41 -67.58
CA LEU A 351 142.57 36.60 -67.57
C LEU A 351 143.92 36.35 -66.88
N ILE A 352 143.93 35.61 -65.76
CA ILE A 352 145.18 35.18 -65.09
C ILE A 352 146.00 34.27 -66.02
N GLN A 353 145.36 33.37 -66.76
CA GLN A 353 146.04 32.50 -67.73
C GLN A 353 146.62 33.29 -68.91
N GLN A 354 145.90 34.30 -69.43
CA GLN A 354 146.44 35.22 -70.44
C GLN A 354 147.67 35.99 -69.93
N LEU A 355 147.63 36.48 -68.69
CA LEU A 355 148.77 37.13 -68.04
C LEU A 355 149.96 36.16 -67.85
N GLN A 356 149.71 34.89 -67.52
CA GLN A 356 150.75 33.86 -67.41
C GLN A 356 151.39 33.52 -68.76
N VAL A 357 150.60 33.41 -69.83
CA VAL A 357 151.11 33.17 -71.20
C VAL A 357 151.96 34.35 -71.67
N LEU A 358 151.49 35.59 -71.48
CA LEU A 358 152.25 36.80 -71.82
C LEU A 358 153.59 36.86 -71.07
N ASN A 359 153.61 36.46 -69.80
CA ASN A 359 154.83 36.40 -68.97
C ASN A 359 155.78 35.28 -69.44
N MET A 360 155.26 34.12 -69.86
CA MET A 360 156.04 33.06 -70.48
C MET A 360 156.66 33.47 -71.82
N ASP A 361 155.91 34.11 -72.72
CA ASP A 361 156.47 34.61 -73.97
C ASP A 361 157.50 35.72 -73.74
N THR A 362 157.30 36.58 -72.73
CA THR A 362 158.31 37.56 -72.29
C THR A 362 159.60 36.87 -71.83
N GLN A 363 159.51 35.85 -70.98
CA GLN A 363 160.67 35.06 -70.54
C GLN A 363 161.32 34.26 -71.67
N LYS A 364 160.55 33.84 -72.69
CA LYS A 364 161.04 33.13 -73.86
C LYS A 364 161.77 34.05 -74.84
N VAL A 365 161.31 35.29 -75.00
CA VAL A 365 162.05 36.33 -75.74
C VAL A 365 163.38 36.65 -75.05
N LEU A 366 163.38 36.81 -73.73
CA LEU A 366 164.61 36.98 -72.95
C LEU A 366 165.57 35.81 -73.13
N ARG A 367 165.09 34.56 -73.00
CA ARG A 367 165.94 33.37 -73.17
C ARG A 367 166.47 33.21 -74.59
N ASN A 368 165.69 33.57 -75.62
CA ASN A 368 166.18 33.62 -76.99
C ASN A 368 167.29 34.67 -77.19
N GLN A 369 167.28 35.78 -76.44
CA GLN A 369 168.38 36.76 -76.44
C GLN A 369 169.62 36.21 -75.70
N GLU A 370 169.44 35.51 -74.58
CA GLU A 370 170.50 34.80 -73.87
C GLU A 370 171.17 33.72 -74.75
N ASP A 371 170.39 32.93 -75.50
CA ASP A 371 170.88 31.91 -76.42
C ASP A 371 171.64 32.52 -77.62
N VAL A 372 171.18 33.67 -78.16
CA VAL A 372 171.91 34.40 -79.21
C VAL A 372 173.25 34.90 -78.70
N HIS A 373 173.30 35.56 -77.54
CA HIS A 373 174.56 36.03 -76.95
C HIS A 373 175.49 34.88 -76.52
N THR A 374 174.94 33.71 -76.19
CA THR A 374 175.71 32.49 -75.92
C THR A 374 176.33 31.92 -77.20
N ALA A 375 175.57 31.89 -78.31
CA ALA A 375 176.08 31.49 -79.63
C ALA A 375 177.17 32.45 -80.15
N GLU A 376 177.01 33.76 -79.94
CA GLU A 376 178.04 34.77 -80.22
C GLU A 376 179.30 34.54 -79.37
N SER A 377 179.14 34.28 -78.06
CA SER A 377 180.26 34.04 -77.14
C SER A 377 181.10 32.83 -77.54
N ILE A 378 180.46 31.73 -77.95
CA ILE A 378 181.16 30.50 -78.41
C ILE A 378 181.89 30.74 -79.74
N SER A 379 181.40 31.65 -80.60
CA SER A 379 182.10 32.08 -81.81
C SER A 379 183.42 32.81 -81.49
N TYR A 380 183.41 33.71 -80.51
CA TYR A 380 184.63 34.42 -80.06
C TYR A 380 185.62 33.52 -79.31
N GLN A 381 185.17 32.42 -78.70
CA GLN A 381 186.04 31.44 -78.03
C GLN A 381 186.88 30.58 -79.01
N LYS A 382 186.97 30.96 -80.29
CA LYS A 382 187.75 30.27 -81.33
C LYS A 382 189.08 30.95 -81.69
N VAL A 383 189.43 32.09 -81.08
CA VAL A 383 190.49 33.00 -81.59
C VAL A 383 191.66 33.26 -80.63
N CYS A 384 191.49 33.13 -79.31
CA CYS A 384 192.41 33.73 -78.32
C CYS A 384 193.11 32.76 -77.33
N PHE A 385 193.57 31.57 -77.76
CA PHE A 385 194.41 30.70 -76.92
C PHE A 385 195.55 29.99 -77.69
N TYR A 386 196.43 30.78 -78.30
CA TYR A 386 197.82 30.40 -78.58
C TYR A 386 198.73 31.23 -77.68
N SER A 387 199.65 30.58 -76.94
CA SER A 387 200.49 31.19 -75.86
C SER A 387 199.70 31.54 -74.59
N VAL A 388 200.21 31.46 -73.36
CA VAL A 388 201.42 30.87 -72.71
C VAL A 388 201.04 30.79 -71.19
N VAL A 389 201.43 29.83 -70.34
CA VAL A 389 202.75 29.25 -70.02
C VAL A 389 202.62 27.75 -69.69
N LYS A 390 203.75 27.06 -69.62
CA LYS A 390 203.91 25.80 -68.86
C LYS A 390 203.97 26.08 -67.36
N MET A 391 202.99 25.62 -66.60
CA MET A 391 203.17 25.10 -65.24
C MET A 391 202.19 23.96 -64.99
#